data_AF-I2GDH8-F1
#
_entry.id   AF-I2GDH8-F1
#
_cell.length_a   1.000
_cell.length_b   1.000
_cell.length_c   1.000
_cell.angle_alpha   90.00
_cell.angle_beta   90.00
_cell.angle_gamma   90.00
#
_symmetry.space_group_name_H-M   'P 1'
#
loop_
_entity.id
_entity.type
_entity.pdbx_description
1 polymer ?
#
loop_
_entity_poly.entity_id
_entity_poly.type
_entity_poly.pdbx_seq_one_letter_code
_entity_poly.pdbx_strand_id
1 'polypeptide(L)'
;MKRILHAWLLLIGPWLLMTCSPGTEAQVTADKVVTVTVDTTKTFQTMVGFGGYNPEKQAERLVNDLGLTIHRGEVGYGFRETPNGPYNFDKANDVSGGTANLLRLKQLGVNTFIATLWSPPAWMKENENLRGQGDPKNRLKPGMEEALANYCVEYVRQFYERVGLELYALCVQNEPFFAQPFPSCVFKPNELPAIMALVGRKLANATYADGKPVTTRLFGPEDVQYFPRISEYFDNIHANKEALQYTRFLAVHGYTNDGVKPTDKNPANWRGTYALAQRSGKTLWMTETSGYSNTWEPAPVFADGETKTLPGAFGLAENIYTALKFGNVSAWVWWRLSVQEDYWIDETLIYKGVPHRFYYTSKQFYRYIRPGAVRVECTADNDDVLTVAFRHPDGSVTLVLMNRGQQPVAIKLAGAGLSRSLKRYQSSPTENCVTKESITPTDIVTMPGRSVITLTDVN
;
A
#
# COMPACT_ATOMS: atom_id res chain seq x y z
N MET A 1 22.00 -14.16 -52.20
CA MET A 1 22.19 -12.88 -52.92
C MET A 1 21.42 -11.82 -52.15
N LYS A 2 21.92 -10.68 -51.66
CA LYS A 2 23.24 -10.03 -51.62
C LYS A 2 23.37 -9.42 -50.21
N ARG A 3 24.52 -9.63 -49.57
CA ARG A 3 24.94 -8.95 -48.34
C ARG A 3 25.44 -7.55 -48.71
N ILE A 4 25.07 -6.53 -47.94
CA ILE A 4 25.73 -5.22 -47.96
C ILE A 4 26.44 -5.06 -46.61
N LEU A 5 27.77 -5.18 -46.63
CA LEU A 5 28.66 -4.79 -45.53
C LEU A 5 28.76 -3.27 -45.52
N HIS A 6 28.52 -2.64 -44.37
CA HIS A 6 29.05 -1.31 -44.06
C HIS A 6 30.14 -1.46 -43.01
N ALA A 7 31.37 -1.13 -43.40
CA ALA A 7 32.52 -1.04 -42.54
C ALA A 7 32.43 0.25 -41.71
N TRP A 8 32.58 0.14 -40.39
CA TRP A 8 32.81 1.27 -39.51
C TRP A 8 34.29 1.30 -39.11
N LEU A 9 34.98 2.37 -39.51
CA LEU A 9 36.34 2.69 -39.07
C LEU A 9 36.31 3.04 -37.57
N LEU A 10 37.15 2.35 -36.79
CA LEU A 10 37.52 2.73 -35.44
C LEU A 10 38.53 3.89 -35.48
N LEU A 11 38.09 5.08 -35.05
CA LEU A 11 38.98 6.18 -34.66
C LEU A 11 39.27 6.05 -33.17
N ILE A 12 40.50 5.68 -32.84
CA ILE A 12 41.02 5.60 -31.47
C ILE A 12 41.48 7.01 -31.08
N GLY A 13 40.69 7.70 -30.26
CA GLY A 13 41.09 8.95 -29.60
C GLY A 13 41.87 8.66 -28.30
N PRO A 14 42.86 9.50 -27.93
CA PRO A 14 43.70 9.23 -26.76
C PRO A 14 42.91 9.35 -25.45
N TRP A 15 43.06 8.33 -24.61
CA TRP A 15 42.53 8.27 -23.27
C TRP A 15 43.18 9.35 -22.39
N LEU A 16 42.38 10.33 -21.95
CA LEU A 16 42.76 11.18 -20.81
C LEU A 16 42.60 10.35 -19.53
N LEU A 17 43.72 9.95 -18.93
CA LEU A 17 43.79 9.41 -17.58
C LEU A 17 43.36 10.50 -16.59
N MET A 18 42.09 10.56 -16.23
CA MET A 18 41.64 11.23 -15.02
C MET A 18 42.05 10.37 -13.83
N THR A 19 43.14 10.76 -13.17
CA THR A 19 43.50 10.24 -11.86
C THR A 19 42.43 10.68 -10.85
N CYS A 20 41.67 9.72 -10.33
CA CYS A 20 40.82 9.94 -9.16
C CYS A 20 41.74 10.31 -7.99
N SER A 21 41.72 11.57 -7.57
CA SER A 21 42.15 11.92 -6.22
C SER A 21 41.16 11.31 -5.23
N PRO A 22 41.61 10.79 -4.07
CA PRO A 22 40.69 10.41 -3.00
C PRO A 22 39.83 11.63 -2.68
N GLY A 23 38.51 11.47 -2.81
CA GLY A 23 37.56 12.49 -2.38
C GLY A 23 37.86 12.80 -0.92
N THR A 24 38.31 14.02 -0.67
CA THR A 24 38.35 14.60 0.66
C THR A 24 36.93 14.50 1.22
N GLU A 25 36.79 13.80 2.36
CA GLU A 25 35.59 13.90 3.18
C GLU A 25 35.33 15.38 3.38
N ALA A 26 34.23 15.88 2.78
CA ALA A 26 33.81 17.24 2.99
C ALA A 26 33.61 17.41 4.50
N GLN A 27 34.45 18.25 5.12
CA GLN A 27 34.30 18.58 6.52
C GLN A 27 32.90 19.15 6.73
N VAL A 28 32.12 18.44 7.54
CA VAL A 28 30.81 18.86 8.01
C VAL A 28 31.01 20.19 8.72
N THR A 29 30.57 21.29 8.10
CA THR A 29 30.38 22.54 8.83
C THR A 29 29.38 22.23 9.93
N ALA A 30 29.77 22.47 11.18
CA ALA A 30 29.00 22.15 12.37
C ALA A 30 27.74 23.03 12.47
N ASP A 31 26.77 22.77 11.60
CA ASP A 31 25.40 23.20 11.77
C ASP A 31 24.75 22.28 12.81
N LYS A 32 24.04 22.92 13.75
CA LYS A 32 23.32 22.35 14.90
C LYS A 32 22.92 20.88 14.73
N VAL A 33 23.41 20.02 15.62
CA VAL A 33 22.95 18.62 15.71
C VAL A 33 21.45 18.60 15.96
N VAL A 34 20.70 18.00 15.04
CA VAL A 34 19.23 17.89 15.14
C VAL A 34 18.89 16.86 16.19
N THR A 35 18.05 17.24 17.15
CA THR A 35 17.56 16.35 18.20
C THR A 35 16.26 15.71 17.77
N VAL A 36 16.26 14.37 17.66
CA VAL A 36 15.06 13.56 17.42
C VAL A 36 14.56 13.02 18.75
N THR A 37 13.37 13.46 19.18
CA THR A 37 12.80 13.12 20.50
C THR A 37 11.64 12.15 20.36
N VAL A 38 11.72 11.00 21.05
CA VAL A 38 10.64 10.00 21.15
C VAL A 38 9.94 10.09 22.50
N ASP A 39 8.60 10.08 22.49
CA ASP A 39 7.77 9.97 23.68
C ASP A 39 6.81 8.79 23.52
N THR A 40 7.19 7.67 24.15
CA THR A 40 6.41 6.41 24.08
C THR A 40 5.11 6.45 24.88
N THR A 41 4.89 7.47 25.72
CA THR A 41 3.64 7.62 26.50
C THR A 41 2.51 8.20 25.67
N LYS A 42 2.83 9.00 24.65
CA LYS A 42 1.85 9.55 23.70
C LYS A 42 1.65 8.59 22.54
N THR A 43 0.52 7.90 22.54
CA THR A 43 0.17 6.87 21.55
C THR A 43 -0.86 7.36 20.55
N PHE A 44 -0.86 6.73 19.37
CA PHE A 44 -1.80 7.00 18.27
C PHE A 44 -2.40 5.67 17.78
N GLN A 45 -2.44 5.45 16.46
CA GLN A 45 -3.02 4.24 15.89
C GLN A 45 -2.15 2.99 16.12
N THR A 46 -2.82 1.85 16.22
CA THR A 46 -2.19 0.53 16.13
C THR A 46 -2.09 0.11 14.66
N MET A 47 -0.93 -0.40 14.28
CA MET A 47 -0.66 -0.91 12.94
C MET A 47 -1.21 -2.32 12.80
N VAL A 48 -2.00 -2.53 11.75
CA VAL A 48 -2.39 -3.86 11.28
C VAL A 48 -1.30 -4.40 10.38
N GLY A 49 -0.69 -3.55 9.55
CA GLY A 49 0.51 -3.92 8.81
C GLY A 49 0.61 -3.26 7.44
N PHE A 50 1.35 -3.93 6.57
CA PHE A 50 1.69 -3.48 5.24
C PHE A 50 1.49 -4.61 4.23
N GLY A 51 1.02 -4.28 3.04
CA GLY A 51 0.55 -5.27 2.10
C GLY A 51 0.68 -4.90 0.64
N GLY A 52 0.11 -5.77 -0.20
CA GLY A 52 -0.18 -5.46 -1.58
C GLY A 52 -0.99 -6.54 -2.28
N TYR A 53 -1.19 -6.32 -3.57
CA TYR A 53 -1.95 -7.17 -4.48
C TYR A 53 -1.02 -7.97 -5.41
N ASN A 54 -1.42 -9.19 -5.76
CA ASN A 54 -0.74 -10.09 -6.68
C ASN A 54 0.77 -10.35 -6.38
N PRO A 55 1.09 -11.32 -5.50
CA PRO A 55 2.47 -11.69 -5.18
C PRO A 55 3.19 -12.48 -6.28
N GLU A 56 2.49 -12.95 -7.33
CA GLU A 56 3.03 -13.88 -8.33
C GLU A 56 3.81 -15.04 -7.67
N LYS A 57 5.01 -15.37 -8.16
CA LYS A 57 5.89 -16.39 -7.57
C LYS A 57 6.89 -15.81 -6.57
N GLN A 58 6.58 -14.66 -5.94
CA GLN A 58 7.51 -13.93 -5.06
C GLN A 58 7.14 -13.99 -3.57
N ALA A 59 6.20 -14.85 -3.17
CA ALA A 59 5.68 -14.94 -1.80
C ALA A 59 6.78 -15.00 -0.73
N GLU A 60 7.80 -15.84 -0.90
CA GLU A 60 8.91 -15.99 0.05
C GLU A 60 9.69 -14.70 0.23
N ARG A 61 10.04 -14.02 -0.86
CA ARG A 61 10.78 -12.75 -0.81
C ARG A 61 9.91 -11.68 -0.17
N LEU A 62 8.66 -11.58 -0.58
CA LEU A 62 7.72 -10.59 -0.06
C LEU A 62 7.50 -10.75 1.45
N VAL A 63 7.38 -11.97 1.96
CA VAL A 63 7.16 -12.19 3.39
C VAL A 63 8.47 -12.12 4.18
N ASN A 64 9.51 -12.84 3.75
CA ASN A 64 10.74 -13.01 4.55
C ASN A 64 11.67 -11.80 4.48
N ASP A 65 11.75 -11.13 3.32
CA ASP A 65 12.64 -9.99 3.12
C ASP A 65 11.90 -8.64 3.25
N LEU A 66 10.82 -8.43 2.49
CA LEU A 66 10.05 -7.18 2.57
C LEU A 66 9.27 -7.07 3.88
N GLY A 67 8.77 -8.19 4.43
CA GLY A 67 7.96 -8.19 5.64
C GLY A 67 6.46 -8.02 5.38
N LEU A 68 5.96 -8.48 4.23
CA LEU A 68 4.53 -8.46 3.89
C LEU A 68 3.68 -9.10 5.01
N THR A 69 2.58 -8.44 5.39
CA THR A 69 1.68 -8.88 6.48
C THR A 69 0.21 -8.84 6.11
N ILE A 70 -0.13 -8.13 5.04
CA ILE A 70 -1.48 -8.04 4.48
C ILE A 70 -1.42 -8.48 3.02
N HIS A 71 -2.36 -9.31 2.60
CA HIS A 71 -2.62 -9.58 1.19
C HIS A 71 -3.97 -8.98 0.81
N ARG A 72 -3.99 -8.21 -0.28
CA ARG A 72 -5.22 -7.74 -0.93
C ARG A 72 -5.46 -8.58 -2.17
N GLY A 73 -6.58 -9.31 -2.20
CA GLY A 73 -7.03 -10.09 -3.35
C GLY A 73 -8.19 -9.42 -4.08
N GLU A 74 -8.47 -9.91 -5.28
CA GLU A 74 -9.66 -9.59 -6.05
C GLU A 74 -10.71 -10.69 -5.89
N VAL A 75 -11.97 -10.29 -5.79
CA VAL A 75 -13.11 -11.18 -6.04
C VAL A 75 -13.37 -11.19 -7.55
N GLY A 76 -12.64 -12.04 -8.28
CA GLY A 76 -12.63 -12.01 -9.74
C GLY A 76 -13.98 -12.36 -10.36
N TYR A 77 -14.30 -11.75 -11.49
CA TYR A 77 -15.55 -11.99 -12.25
C TYR A 77 -15.72 -13.45 -12.72
N GLY A 78 -14.63 -14.21 -12.81
CA GLY A 78 -14.63 -15.64 -13.08
C GLY A 78 -15.21 -16.49 -11.96
N PHE A 79 -15.51 -15.91 -10.79
CA PHE A 79 -16.12 -16.64 -9.67
C PHE A 79 -17.48 -17.23 -10.05
N ARG A 80 -18.27 -16.53 -10.88
CA ARG A 80 -19.55 -17.05 -11.39
C ARG A 80 -19.90 -16.45 -12.75
N GLU A 81 -19.64 -17.23 -13.81
CA GLU A 81 -19.71 -16.75 -15.20
C GLU A 81 -21.14 -16.57 -15.72
N THR A 82 -22.14 -17.25 -15.14
CA THR A 82 -23.55 -17.17 -15.57
C THR A 82 -24.52 -17.10 -14.39
N PRO A 83 -25.75 -16.59 -14.56
CA PRO A 83 -26.72 -16.46 -13.46
C PRO A 83 -27.06 -17.75 -12.72
N ASN A 84 -26.95 -18.90 -13.39
CA ASN A 84 -27.26 -20.23 -12.85
C ASN A 84 -26.02 -21.15 -12.77
N GLY A 85 -24.83 -20.64 -13.11
CA GLY A 85 -23.58 -21.41 -13.08
C GLY A 85 -23.09 -21.66 -11.65
N PRO A 86 -22.19 -22.63 -11.46
CA PRO A 86 -21.55 -22.87 -10.17
C PRO A 86 -20.56 -21.75 -9.84
N TYR A 87 -20.27 -21.61 -8.54
CA TYR A 87 -19.20 -20.76 -8.06
C TYR A 87 -17.83 -21.45 -8.21
N ASN A 88 -16.79 -20.70 -8.57
CA ASN A 88 -15.44 -21.21 -8.79
C ASN A 88 -14.39 -20.32 -8.12
N PHE A 89 -14.02 -20.66 -6.87
CA PHE A 89 -13.04 -19.89 -6.09
C PHE A 89 -11.67 -19.79 -6.75
N ASP A 90 -11.21 -20.81 -7.47
CA ASP A 90 -9.89 -20.75 -8.11
C ASP A 90 -9.88 -19.71 -9.23
N LYS A 91 -10.90 -19.73 -10.11
CA LYS A 91 -11.10 -18.67 -11.13
C LYS A 91 -11.27 -17.28 -10.54
N ALA A 92 -11.87 -17.16 -9.35
CA ALA A 92 -12.02 -15.86 -8.69
C ALA A 92 -10.67 -15.24 -8.30
N ASN A 93 -9.65 -16.07 -8.06
CA ASN A 93 -8.35 -15.62 -7.54
C ASN A 93 -7.22 -15.67 -8.58
N ASP A 94 -7.45 -16.18 -9.79
CA ASP A 94 -6.42 -16.29 -10.85
C ASP A 94 -5.69 -14.97 -11.11
N VAL A 95 -6.44 -13.86 -11.11
CA VAL A 95 -5.93 -12.49 -11.32
C VAL A 95 -5.04 -11.99 -10.17
N SER A 96 -5.19 -12.58 -8.97
CA SER A 96 -4.42 -12.27 -7.76
C SER A 96 -3.32 -13.30 -7.49
N GLY A 97 -2.87 -14.03 -8.51
CA GLY A 97 -1.85 -15.06 -8.40
C GLY A 97 -2.39 -16.45 -8.01
N GLY A 98 -3.71 -16.62 -7.89
CA GLY A 98 -4.38 -17.90 -7.67
C GLY A 98 -4.40 -18.38 -6.21
N THR A 99 -5.25 -19.38 -5.93
CA THR A 99 -5.44 -19.96 -4.59
C THR A 99 -4.14 -20.50 -3.97
N ALA A 100 -3.23 -21.04 -4.80
CA ALA A 100 -1.94 -21.54 -4.33
C ALA A 100 -1.10 -20.45 -3.64
N ASN A 101 -1.18 -19.20 -4.12
CA ASN A 101 -0.49 -18.08 -3.50
C ASN A 101 -1.11 -17.68 -2.16
N LEU A 102 -2.43 -17.71 -2.02
CA LEU A 102 -3.10 -17.46 -0.74
C LEU A 102 -2.64 -18.48 0.32
N LEU A 103 -2.61 -19.76 -0.05
CA LEU A 103 -2.13 -20.84 0.82
C LEU A 103 -0.65 -20.67 1.16
N ARG A 104 0.17 -20.28 0.18
CA ARG A 104 1.60 -20.08 0.41
C ARG A 104 1.88 -18.90 1.34
N LEU A 105 1.20 -17.77 1.15
CA LEU A 105 1.29 -16.61 2.04
C LEU A 105 0.86 -16.97 3.46
N LYS A 106 -0.25 -17.72 3.62
CA LYS A 106 -0.68 -18.25 4.93
C LYS A 106 0.42 -19.10 5.58
N GLN A 107 1.01 -20.04 4.84
CA GLN A 107 2.09 -20.88 5.35
C GLN A 107 3.32 -20.07 5.79
N LEU A 108 3.59 -18.95 5.12
CA LEU A 108 4.69 -18.03 5.47
C LEU A 108 4.33 -17.09 6.63
N GLY A 109 3.11 -17.15 7.16
CA GLY A 109 2.67 -16.40 8.35
C GLY A 109 1.85 -15.14 8.06
N VAL A 110 1.42 -14.91 6.82
CA VAL A 110 0.44 -13.86 6.51
C VAL A 110 -0.94 -14.34 6.95
N ASN A 111 -1.54 -13.63 7.92
CA ASN A 111 -2.86 -13.98 8.47
C ASN A 111 -3.93 -12.92 8.20
N THR A 112 -3.57 -11.79 7.57
CA THR A 112 -4.52 -10.72 7.21
C THR A 112 -4.76 -10.74 5.71
N PHE A 113 -5.93 -11.24 5.31
CA PHE A 113 -6.37 -11.23 3.92
C PHE A 113 -7.59 -10.32 3.78
N ILE A 114 -7.52 -9.35 2.88
CA ILE A 114 -8.67 -8.56 2.44
C ILE A 114 -8.97 -8.88 0.98
N ALA A 115 -10.22 -8.75 0.57
CA ALA A 115 -10.60 -8.93 -0.83
C ALA A 115 -11.51 -7.79 -1.30
N THR A 116 -11.36 -7.41 -2.56
CA THR A 116 -12.14 -6.33 -3.18
C THR A 116 -12.78 -6.83 -4.47
N LEU A 117 -14.04 -6.48 -4.70
CA LEU A 117 -14.71 -6.68 -5.98
C LEU A 117 -14.42 -5.51 -6.93
N TRP A 118 -13.76 -5.74 -8.07
CA TRP A 118 -13.58 -4.69 -9.08
C TRP A 118 -14.84 -4.43 -9.89
N SER A 119 -15.57 -5.48 -10.21
CA SER A 119 -16.83 -5.40 -10.94
C SER A 119 -17.69 -6.60 -10.61
N PRO A 120 -19.02 -6.43 -10.42
CA PRO A 120 -19.96 -7.53 -10.58
C PRO A 120 -19.77 -8.22 -11.94
N PRO A 121 -20.10 -9.51 -12.08
CA PRO A 121 -20.15 -10.18 -13.37
C PRO A 121 -20.99 -9.41 -14.39
N ALA A 122 -20.64 -9.51 -15.67
CA ALA A 122 -21.31 -8.78 -16.75
C ALA A 122 -22.84 -8.96 -16.73
N TRP A 123 -23.35 -10.17 -16.46
CA TRP A 123 -24.78 -10.47 -16.40
C TRP A 123 -25.53 -9.78 -15.24
N MET A 124 -24.82 -9.25 -14.23
CA MET A 124 -25.40 -8.42 -13.16
C MET A 124 -25.44 -6.93 -13.50
N LYS A 125 -24.85 -6.49 -14.62
CA LYS A 125 -24.67 -5.07 -14.94
C LYS A 125 -25.64 -4.59 -16.01
N GLU A 126 -25.98 -3.29 -15.97
CA GLU A 126 -26.88 -2.68 -16.96
C GLU A 126 -26.29 -2.68 -18.37
N ASN A 127 -24.97 -2.56 -18.48
CA ASN A 127 -24.26 -2.60 -19.77
C ASN A 127 -23.88 -4.00 -20.25
N GLU A 128 -24.18 -5.03 -19.46
CA GLU A 128 -23.88 -6.42 -19.78
C GLU A 128 -22.39 -6.65 -20.12
N ASN A 129 -21.49 -5.86 -19.53
CA ASN A 129 -20.06 -5.86 -19.80
C ASN A 129 -19.27 -5.67 -18.50
N LEU A 130 -18.10 -6.30 -18.37
CA LEU A 130 -17.20 -6.09 -17.23
C LEU A 130 -16.57 -4.69 -17.24
N ARG A 131 -16.27 -4.17 -18.42
CA ARG A 131 -15.64 -2.86 -18.64
C ARG A 131 -16.71 -1.78 -18.76
N GLY A 132 -16.33 -0.53 -18.56
CA GLY A 132 -17.31 0.55 -18.52
C GLY A 132 -16.84 1.94 -18.93
N GLN A 133 -15.63 2.10 -19.47
CA GLN A 133 -15.11 3.41 -19.85
C GLN A 133 -16.09 4.20 -20.71
N GLY A 134 -16.51 5.38 -20.23
CA GLY A 134 -17.45 6.25 -20.93
C GLY A 134 -18.90 5.74 -20.99
N ASP A 135 -19.22 4.61 -20.36
CA ASP A 135 -20.55 4.00 -20.39
C ASP A 135 -21.37 4.37 -19.15
N PRO A 136 -22.45 5.17 -19.29
CA PRO A 136 -23.30 5.52 -18.16
C PRO A 136 -24.05 4.33 -17.56
N LYS A 137 -24.14 3.21 -18.28
CA LYS A 137 -24.71 1.93 -17.82
C LYS A 137 -23.67 1.04 -17.15
N ASN A 138 -22.46 1.53 -16.86
CA ASN A 138 -21.46 0.83 -16.05
C ASN A 138 -21.89 0.78 -14.57
N ARG A 139 -22.99 0.10 -14.29
CA ARG A 139 -23.76 0.14 -13.03
C ARG A 139 -24.36 -1.23 -12.77
N LEU A 140 -24.66 -1.51 -11.50
CA LEU A 140 -25.41 -2.70 -11.13
C LEU A 140 -26.83 -2.61 -11.72
N LYS A 141 -27.29 -3.67 -12.37
CA LYS A 141 -28.65 -3.77 -12.90
C LYS A 141 -29.65 -3.75 -11.75
N PRO A 142 -30.72 -2.92 -11.81
CA PRO A 142 -31.75 -2.92 -10.78
C PRO A 142 -32.31 -4.33 -10.53
N GLY A 143 -32.39 -4.73 -9.26
CA GLY A 143 -32.82 -6.08 -8.86
C GLY A 143 -31.70 -7.11 -8.71
N MET A 144 -30.44 -6.76 -9.03
CA MET A 144 -29.28 -7.65 -8.84
C MET A 144 -28.59 -7.50 -7.48
N GLU A 145 -29.10 -6.64 -6.59
CA GLU A 145 -28.51 -6.36 -5.27
C GLU A 145 -28.41 -7.64 -4.42
N GLU A 146 -29.47 -8.45 -4.41
CA GLU A 146 -29.51 -9.74 -3.70
C GLU A 146 -28.52 -10.75 -4.29
N ALA A 147 -28.41 -10.80 -5.63
CA ALA A 147 -27.50 -11.71 -6.33
C ALA A 147 -26.04 -11.33 -6.04
N LEU A 148 -25.72 -10.03 -6.08
CA LEU A 148 -24.40 -9.50 -5.74
C LEU A 148 -24.06 -9.77 -4.27
N ALA A 149 -25.01 -9.55 -3.35
CA ALA A 149 -24.78 -9.80 -1.94
C ALA A 149 -24.53 -11.29 -1.64
N ASN A 150 -25.28 -12.20 -2.28
CA ASN A 150 -25.03 -13.64 -2.19
C ASN A 150 -23.67 -14.02 -2.80
N TYR A 151 -23.27 -13.38 -3.89
CA TYR A 151 -21.95 -13.57 -4.50
C TYR A 151 -20.81 -13.18 -3.54
N CYS A 152 -20.92 -12.05 -2.85
CA CYS A 152 -19.97 -11.65 -1.80
C CYS A 152 -19.91 -12.66 -0.64
N VAL A 153 -21.06 -13.11 -0.13
CA VAL A 153 -21.14 -14.07 0.98
C VAL A 153 -20.50 -15.41 0.58
N GLU A 154 -20.79 -15.89 -0.63
CA GLU A 154 -20.25 -17.15 -1.12
C GLU A 154 -18.73 -17.10 -1.30
N TYR A 155 -18.18 -15.97 -1.75
CA TYR A 155 -16.73 -15.80 -1.80
C TYR A 155 -16.10 -15.89 -0.41
N VAL A 156 -16.69 -15.25 0.60
CA VAL A 156 -16.22 -15.31 2.00
C VAL A 156 -16.28 -16.74 2.54
N ARG A 157 -17.34 -17.49 2.24
CA ARG A 157 -17.47 -18.89 2.65
C ARG A 157 -16.40 -19.77 2.00
N GLN A 158 -16.24 -19.68 0.68
CA GLN A 158 -15.22 -20.46 -0.03
C GLN A 158 -13.80 -20.05 0.36
N PHE A 159 -13.56 -18.76 0.67
CA PHE A 159 -12.27 -18.33 1.22
C PHE A 159 -11.96 -19.08 2.51
N TYR A 160 -12.90 -19.13 3.46
CA TYR A 160 -12.71 -19.86 4.71
C TYR A 160 -12.49 -21.35 4.47
N GLU A 161 -13.29 -21.98 3.61
CA GLU A 161 -13.17 -23.41 3.29
C GLU A 161 -11.83 -23.76 2.62
N ARG A 162 -11.36 -22.91 1.70
CA ARG A 162 -10.15 -23.17 0.91
C ARG A 162 -8.88 -22.77 1.65
N VAL A 163 -8.88 -21.60 2.28
CA VAL A 163 -7.68 -21.03 2.94
C VAL A 163 -7.61 -21.45 4.40
N GLY A 164 -8.73 -21.78 5.04
CA GLY A 164 -8.81 -22.14 6.46
C GLY A 164 -8.52 -20.96 7.38
N LEU A 165 -8.86 -19.74 6.96
CA LEU A 165 -8.82 -18.49 7.73
C LEU A 165 -10.09 -17.70 7.44
N GLU A 166 -10.58 -16.94 8.41
CA GLU A 166 -11.62 -15.96 8.11
C GLU A 166 -11.03 -14.82 7.29
N LEU A 167 -11.73 -14.40 6.24
CA LEU A 167 -11.35 -13.21 5.49
C LEU A 167 -11.45 -12.00 6.43
N TYR A 168 -10.38 -11.20 6.54
CA TYR A 168 -10.33 -10.10 7.49
C TYR A 168 -11.36 -9.02 7.17
N ALA A 169 -11.49 -8.66 5.90
CA ALA A 169 -12.53 -7.77 5.42
C ALA A 169 -12.78 -7.92 3.91
N LEU A 170 -13.99 -7.59 3.48
CA LEU A 170 -14.41 -7.57 2.08
C LEU A 170 -14.83 -6.15 1.64
N CYS A 171 -14.37 -5.70 0.49
CA CYS A 171 -14.88 -4.48 -0.15
C CYS A 171 -15.80 -4.86 -1.31
N VAL A 172 -16.98 -4.25 -1.35
CA VAL A 172 -18.03 -4.55 -2.33
C VAL A 172 -17.80 -3.86 -3.69
N GLN A 173 -16.88 -2.90 -3.76
CA GLN A 173 -16.56 -2.19 -5.00
C GLN A 173 -15.19 -1.49 -4.91
N ASN A 174 -14.28 -1.78 -5.84
CA ASN A 174 -13.07 -0.99 -6.08
C ASN A 174 -13.42 0.34 -6.75
N GLU A 175 -12.87 1.46 -6.28
CA GLU A 175 -12.96 2.77 -6.94
C GLU A 175 -14.37 3.09 -7.47
N PRO A 176 -15.39 3.13 -6.60
CA PRO A 176 -16.81 3.13 -6.98
C PRO A 176 -17.24 4.33 -7.82
N PHE A 177 -16.41 5.38 -7.92
CA PHE A 177 -16.67 6.51 -8.82
C PHE A 177 -16.26 6.26 -10.28
N PHE A 178 -15.31 5.37 -10.51
CA PHE A 178 -14.60 5.30 -11.78
C PHE A 178 -15.22 4.28 -12.75
N ALA A 179 -15.33 4.71 -14.01
CA ALA A 179 -15.73 3.89 -15.15
C ALA A 179 -14.51 3.65 -16.05
N GLN A 180 -13.98 2.43 -16.03
CA GLN A 180 -12.63 2.13 -16.53
C GLN A 180 -12.64 1.19 -17.76
N PRO A 181 -11.56 1.18 -18.57
CA PRO A 181 -11.41 0.26 -19.71
C PRO A 181 -11.12 -1.17 -19.28
N PHE A 182 -10.93 -1.40 -17.99
CA PHE A 182 -10.82 -2.70 -17.32
C PHE A 182 -12.05 -2.93 -16.40
N PRO A 183 -12.20 -4.10 -15.76
CA PRO A 183 -13.34 -4.38 -14.89
C PRO A 183 -13.58 -3.26 -13.88
N SER A 184 -14.78 -2.68 -13.91
CA SER A 184 -15.20 -1.59 -13.02
C SER A 184 -16.73 -1.57 -12.89
N CYS A 185 -17.26 -0.93 -11.86
CA CYS A 185 -18.69 -0.65 -11.74
C CYS A 185 -18.90 0.59 -10.87
N VAL A 186 -19.78 1.49 -11.31
CA VAL A 186 -20.02 2.75 -10.62
C VAL A 186 -21.14 2.60 -9.59
N PHE A 187 -20.81 2.94 -8.34
CA PHE A 187 -21.77 3.14 -7.25
C PHE A 187 -21.61 4.56 -6.74
N LYS A 188 -22.63 5.41 -6.85
CA LYS A 188 -22.54 6.78 -6.34
C LYS A 188 -22.43 6.79 -4.81
N PRO A 189 -21.93 7.89 -4.20
CA PRO A 189 -21.85 8.02 -2.75
C PRO A 189 -23.13 7.69 -1.99
N ASN A 190 -24.29 8.09 -2.52
CA ASN A 190 -25.60 7.83 -1.92
C ASN A 190 -26.16 6.41 -2.17
N GLU A 191 -25.55 5.63 -3.08
CA GLU A 191 -26.00 4.27 -3.45
C GLU A 191 -25.18 3.18 -2.74
N LEU A 192 -23.88 3.41 -2.59
CA LEU A 192 -22.94 2.45 -2.00
C LEU A 192 -23.36 1.96 -0.59
N PRO A 193 -23.87 2.79 0.34
CA PRO A 193 -24.21 2.32 1.68
C PRO A 193 -25.33 1.28 1.68
N ALA A 194 -26.28 1.33 0.74
CA ALA A 194 -27.37 0.37 0.67
C ALA A 194 -26.88 -1.05 0.33
N ILE A 195 -25.96 -1.17 -0.64
CA ILE A 195 -25.36 -2.47 -0.97
C ILE A 195 -24.44 -2.96 0.16
N MET A 196 -23.68 -2.07 0.81
CA MET A 196 -22.88 -2.41 1.99
C MET A 196 -23.75 -2.93 3.15
N ALA A 197 -24.87 -2.26 3.44
CA ALA A 197 -25.83 -2.71 4.46
C ALA A 197 -26.37 -4.11 4.14
N LEU A 198 -26.75 -4.36 2.88
CA LEU A 198 -27.26 -5.66 2.45
C LEU A 198 -26.22 -6.78 2.58
N VAL A 199 -25.01 -6.58 2.04
CA VAL A 199 -23.93 -7.57 2.12
C VAL A 199 -23.54 -7.82 3.57
N GLY A 200 -23.39 -6.77 4.37
CA GLY A 200 -23.03 -6.86 5.78
C GLY A 200 -24.06 -7.64 6.61
N ARG A 201 -25.36 -7.38 6.40
CA ARG A 201 -26.44 -8.12 7.04
C ARG A 201 -26.44 -9.60 6.68
N LYS A 202 -26.22 -9.93 5.41
CA LYS A 202 -26.13 -11.34 4.99
C LYS A 202 -24.91 -12.04 5.57
N LEU A 203 -23.74 -11.38 5.59
CA LEU A 203 -22.54 -11.93 6.23
C LEU A 203 -22.80 -12.20 7.72
N ALA A 204 -23.39 -11.25 8.45
CA ALA A 204 -23.68 -11.40 9.87
C ALA A 204 -24.66 -12.56 10.19
N ASN A 205 -25.51 -12.92 9.23
CA ASN A 205 -26.48 -14.03 9.35
C ASN A 205 -25.97 -15.34 8.71
N ALA A 206 -24.78 -15.35 8.11
CA ALA A 206 -24.23 -16.51 7.45
C ALA A 206 -23.41 -17.38 8.41
N THR A 207 -23.35 -18.68 8.10
CA THR A 207 -22.45 -19.63 8.74
C THR A 207 -21.56 -20.30 7.70
N TYR A 208 -20.36 -20.68 8.12
CA TYR A 208 -19.51 -21.59 7.37
C TYR A 208 -20.08 -23.01 7.38
N ALA A 209 -19.54 -23.89 6.52
CA ALA A 209 -19.97 -25.28 6.43
C ALA A 209 -19.78 -26.07 7.74
N ASP A 210 -18.83 -25.66 8.58
CA ASP A 210 -18.60 -26.22 9.92
C ASP A 210 -19.52 -25.67 11.01
N GLY A 211 -20.50 -24.83 10.63
CA GLY A 211 -21.51 -24.25 11.53
C GLY A 211 -21.05 -22.99 12.27
N LYS A 212 -19.79 -22.56 12.12
CA LYS A 212 -19.32 -21.30 12.74
C LYS A 212 -19.98 -20.08 12.10
N PRO A 213 -20.34 -19.05 12.87
CA PRO A 213 -20.82 -17.79 12.31
C PRO A 213 -19.70 -17.09 11.54
N VAL A 214 -20.06 -16.45 10.43
CA VAL A 214 -19.13 -15.62 9.67
C VAL A 214 -18.85 -14.32 10.45
N THR A 215 -17.58 -14.02 10.73
CA THR A 215 -17.19 -12.77 11.40
C THR A 215 -16.57 -11.72 10.48
N THR A 216 -16.34 -12.06 9.20
CA THR A 216 -15.87 -11.13 8.17
C THR A 216 -16.77 -9.90 8.10
N ARG A 217 -16.15 -8.72 8.10
CA ARG A 217 -16.82 -7.42 7.99
C ARG A 217 -16.44 -6.71 6.70
N LEU A 218 -17.11 -5.59 6.42
CA LEU A 218 -16.84 -4.82 5.21
C LEU A 218 -15.74 -3.79 5.41
N PHE A 219 -15.11 -3.37 4.32
CA PHE A 219 -14.36 -2.12 4.27
C PHE A 219 -14.70 -1.39 2.98
N GLY A 220 -14.34 -0.10 2.91
CA GLY A 220 -14.65 0.74 1.76
C GLY A 220 -14.56 2.22 2.12
N PRO A 221 -14.87 3.13 1.19
CA PRO A 221 -15.34 2.90 -0.18
C PRO A 221 -14.23 2.52 -1.17
N GLU A 222 -12.94 2.61 -0.80
CA GLU A 222 -11.83 2.39 -1.74
C GLU A 222 -11.85 3.33 -2.96
N ASP A 223 -12.32 4.56 -2.77
CA ASP A 223 -12.13 5.64 -3.73
C ASP A 223 -10.82 6.39 -3.42
N VAL A 224 -10.34 7.16 -4.39
CA VAL A 224 -9.07 7.90 -4.29
C VAL A 224 -9.17 9.03 -3.26
N GLN A 225 -8.02 9.47 -2.76
CA GLN A 225 -7.93 10.55 -1.76
C GLN A 225 -8.17 11.95 -2.34
N TYR A 226 -9.17 12.09 -3.21
CA TYR A 226 -9.70 13.38 -3.62
C TYR A 226 -10.74 13.86 -2.60
N PHE A 227 -10.33 14.77 -1.71
CA PHE A 227 -11.08 15.13 -0.50
C PHE A 227 -12.58 15.42 -0.72
N PRO A 228 -13.00 16.23 -1.72
CA PRO A 228 -14.42 16.50 -1.94
C PRO A 228 -15.25 15.23 -2.14
N ARG A 229 -14.75 14.30 -2.96
CA ARG A 229 -15.48 13.06 -3.29
C ARG A 229 -15.41 12.03 -2.17
N ILE A 230 -14.22 11.79 -1.62
CA ILE A 230 -14.08 10.79 -0.55
C ILE A 230 -14.86 11.21 0.70
N SER A 231 -14.98 12.51 0.97
CA SER A 231 -15.80 13.01 2.07
C SER A 231 -17.27 12.66 1.91
N GLU A 232 -17.81 12.74 0.68
CA GLU A 232 -19.20 12.39 0.38
C GLU A 232 -19.47 10.90 0.62
N TYR A 233 -18.57 10.01 0.20
CA TYR A 233 -18.69 8.58 0.49
C TYR A 233 -18.66 8.31 2.00
N PHE A 234 -17.72 8.91 2.73
CA PHE A 234 -17.60 8.70 4.17
C PHE A 234 -18.84 9.23 4.91
N ASP A 235 -19.37 10.39 4.52
CA ASP A 235 -20.58 10.97 5.09
C ASP A 235 -21.81 10.09 4.84
N ASN A 236 -21.98 9.56 3.64
CA ASN A 236 -23.09 8.67 3.31
C ASN A 236 -22.99 7.31 4.03
N ILE A 237 -21.79 6.74 4.15
CA ILE A 237 -21.56 5.52 4.97
C ILE A 237 -21.86 5.83 6.44
N HIS A 238 -21.43 6.99 6.95
CA HIS A 238 -21.69 7.41 8.33
C HIS A 238 -23.19 7.57 8.62
N ALA A 239 -23.93 8.20 7.70
CA ALA A 239 -25.37 8.44 7.83
C ALA A 239 -26.18 7.14 7.80
N ASN A 240 -25.74 6.13 7.04
CA ASN A 240 -26.37 4.82 7.01
C ASN A 240 -25.87 3.94 8.18
N LYS A 241 -26.61 3.94 9.29
CA LYS A 241 -26.22 3.18 10.50
C LYS A 241 -26.05 1.69 10.27
N GLU A 242 -26.84 1.11 9.36
CA GLU A 242 -26.72 -0.31 9.04
C GLU A 242 -25.44 -0.60 8.25
N ALA A 243 -25.09 0.21 7.25
CA ALA A 243 -23.82 0.05 6.56
C ALA A 243 -22.65 0.24 7.55
N LEU A 244 -22.70 1.31 8.35
CA LEU A 244 -21.65 1.67 9.29
C LEU A 244 -21.36 0.58 10.34
N GLN A 245 -22.38 -0.14 10.81
CA GLN A 245 -22.18 -1.20 11.81
C GLN A 245 -21.38 -2.38 11.24
N TYR A 246 -21.55 -2.66 9.94
CA TYR A 246 -20.85 -3.74 9.25
C TYR A 246 -19.50 -3.30 8.66
N THR A 247 -19.26 -2.00 8.52
CA THR A 247 -17.95 -1.45 8.13
C THR A 247 -16.93 -1.59 9.26
N ARG A 248 -15.85 -2.33 9.01
CA ARG A 248 -14.72 -2.56 9.91
C ARG A 248 -13.78 -1.36 9.99
N PHE A 249 -13.41 -0.82 8.83
CA PHE A 249 -12.55 0.35 8.68
C PHE A 249 -12.92 1.08 7.39
N LEU A 250 -12.58 2.36 7.32
CA LEU A 250 -12.72 3.14 6.10
C LEU A 250 -11.40 3.11 5.32
N ALA A 251 -11.49 3.13 4.00
CA ALA A 251 -10.37 2.92 3.11
C ALA A 251 -10.34 3.95 1.97
N VAL A 252 -9.14 4.35 1.60
CA VAL A 252 -8.86 5.26 0.49
C VAL A 252 -7.72 4.73 -0.37
N HIS A 253 -7.71 5.09 -1.64
CA HIS A 253 -6.54 4.90 -2.50
C HIS A 253 -5.65 6.14 -2.47
N GLY A 254 -4.34 5.92 -2.45
CA GLY A 254 -3.31 6.95 -2.47
C GLY A 254 -3.04 7.48 -3.87
N TYR A 255 -4.07 7.81 -4.64
CA TYR A 255 -3.98 8.44 -5.96
C TYR A 255 -4.58 9.85 -5.94
N THR A 256 -4.19 10.67 -6.91
CA THR A 256 -4.88 11.93 -7.21
C THR A 256 -6.26 11.67 -7.82
N ASN A 257 -7.01 12.73 -8.14
CA ASN A 257 -8.35 12.61 -8.71
C ASN A 257 -8.42 11.82 -10.04
N ASP A 258 -7.28 11.64 -10.73
CA ASP A 258 -7.20 10.83 -11.95
C ASP A 258 -7.20 9.31 -11.71
N GLY A 259 -6.97 8.85 -10.47
CA GLY A 259 -6.87 7.42 -10.14
C GLY A 259 -5.60 6.74 -10.64
N VAL A 260 -4.59 7.50 -11.05
CA VAL A 260 -3.34 6.95 -11.62
C VAL A 260 -2.12 7.51 -10.91
N LYS A 261 -2.01 8.84 -10.79
CA LYS A 261 -0.83 9.46 -10.17
C LYS A 261 -0.91 9.27 -8.67
N PRO A 262 0.19 8.88 -7.99
CA PRO A 262 0.19 8.84 -6.54
C PRO A 262 -0.18 10.20 -5.94
N THR A 263 -0.92 10.17 -4.83
CA THR A 263 -1.42 11.37 -4.16
C THR A 263 -0.28 12.31 -3.80
N ASP A 264 -0.61 13.60 -3.76
CA ASP A 264 0.28 14.62 -3.21
C ASP A 264 0.44 14.38 -1.70
N LYS A 265 1.65 14.65 -1.20
CA LYS A 265 2.09 14.47 0.20
C LYS A 265 1.44 15.47 1.17
N ASN A 266 0.20 15.88 0.91
CA ASN A 266 -0.48 16.96 1.60
C ASN A 266 -1.01 16.51 2.98
N PRO A 267 -0.46 17.02 4.10
CA PRO A 267 -0.93 16.67 5.44
C PRO A 267 -2.39 17.02 5.70
N ALA A 268 -2.93 18.08 5.08
CA ALA A 268 -4.29 18.53 5.31
C ALA A 268 -5.33 17.52 4.79
N ASN A 269 -5.09 16.93 3.60
CA ASN A 269 -5.96 15.90 3.03
C ASN A 269 -6.01 14.66 3.93
N TRP A 270 -4.86 14.23 4.44
CA TRP A 270 -4.77 13.10 5.37
C TRP A 270 -5.47 13.38 6.71
N ARG A 271 -5.25 14.56 7.32
CA ARG A 271 -5.94 14.95 8.56
C ARG A 271 -7.45 15.02 8.39
N GLY A 272 -7.91 15.63 7.29
CA GLY A 272 -9.33 15.72 6.96
C GLY A 272 -9.96 14.35 6.80
N THR A 273 -9.35 13.48 5.99
CA THR A 273 -9.83 12.11 5.76
C THR A 273 -9.88 11.31 7.06
N TYR A 274 -8.84 11.43 7.89
CA TYR A 274 -8.79 10.78 9.19
C TYR A 274 -9.87 11.28 10.14
N ALA A 275 -10.14 12.59 10.19
CA ALA A 275 -11.18 13.15 11.03
C ALA A 275 -12.58 12.58 10.70
N LEU A 276 -12.86 12.37 9.41
CA LEU A 276 -14.12 11.73 8.97
C LEU A 276 -14.22 10.26 9.41
N ALA A 277 -13.11 9.51 9.34
CA ALA A 277 -13.04 8.13 9.83
C ALA A 277 -13.21 8.07 11.36
N GLN A 278 -12.53 8.95 12.09
CA GLN A 278 -12.62 9.04 13.54
C GLN A 278 -14.04 9.41 14.00
N ARG A 279 -14.70 10.36 13.33
CA ARG A 279 -16.12 10.70 13.59
C ARG A 279 -17.05 9.50 13.42
N SER A 280 -16.67 8.56 12.56
CA SER A 280 -17.40 7.32 12.31
C SER A 280 -17.01 6.16 13.25
N GLY A 281 -16.10 6.41 14.19
CA GLY A 281 -15.55 5.39 15.10
C GLY A 281 -14.76 4.30 14.36
N LYS A 282 -14.19 4.62 13.19
CA LYS A 282 -13.46 3.69 12.32
C LYS A 282 -11.99 4.07 12.23
N THR A 283 -11.13 3.08 12.02
CA THR A 283 -9.75 3.31 11.58
C THR A 283 -9.74 3.64 10.09
N LEU A 284 -8.64 4.25 9.63
CA LEU A 284 -8.39 4.59 8.24
C LEU A 284 -7.28 3.71 7.68
N TRP A 285 -7.48 3.17 6.48
CA TRP A 285 -6.48 2.38 5.75
C TRP A 285 -6.21 3.02 4.40
N MET A 286 -4.95 2.96 3.94
CA MET A 286 -4.61 3.21 2.54
C MET A 286 -4.51 1.85 1.85
N THR A 287 -5.43 1.55 0.93
CA THR A 287 -5.61 0.20 0.37
C THR A 287 -5.10 -0.01 -1.04
N GLU A 288 -4.68 1.05 -1.72
CA GLU A 288 -4.05 0.95 -3.03
C GLU A 288 -3.26 2.22 -3.39
N THR A 289 -2.04 2.06 -3.92
CA THR A 289 -1.26 3.13 -4.56
C THR A 289 -0.14 2.50 -5.39
N SER A 290 0.39 3.25 -6.36
CA SER A 290 1.42 2.82 -7.30
C SER A 290 2.00 4.05 -8.05
N GLY A 291 2.72 3.85 -9.16
CA GLY A 291 3.08 4.94 -10.09
C GLY A 291 4.31 5.74 -9.68
N TYR A 292 5.42 5.04 -9.41
CA TYR A 292 6.69 5.67 -9.02
C TYR A 292 7.80 5.25 -9.99
N SER A 293 8.73 6.17 -10.27
CA SER A 293 9.90 5.84 -11.06
C SER A 293 10.85 4.94 -10.28
N ASN A 294 11.50 3.99 -10.96
CA ASN A 294 12.54 3.13 -10.38
C ASN A 294 13.88 3.88 -10.17
N THR A 295 13.80 5.14 -9.77
CA THR A 295 14.90 6.04 -9.44
C THR A 295 14.71 6.57 -8.02
N TRP A 296 15.73 7.20 -7.44
CA TRP A 296 15.59 7.78 -6.10
C TRP A 296 14.77 9.08 -6.13
N GLU A 297 15.10 9.96 -7.06
CA GLU A 297 14.43 11.23 -7.34
C GLU A 297 13.45 11.10 -8.51
N PRO A 298 12.54 12.07 -8.70
CA PRO A 298 11.61 12.06 -9.83
C PRO A 298 12.33 11.90 -11.18
N ALA A 299 11.79 11.04 -12.03
CA ALA A 299 12.37 10.75 -13.34
C ALA A 299 11.29 10.53 -14.39
N PRO A 300 11.60 10.76 -15.68
CA PRO A 300 10.70 10.40 -16.77
C PRO A 300 10.55 8.88 -16.86
N VAL A 301 9.30 8.43 -16.98
CA VAL A 301 8.91 7.04 -17.22
C VAL A 301 8.01 7.04 -18.45
N PHE A 302 8.27 6.11 -19.38
CA PHE A 302 7.39 5.89 -20.52
C PHE A 302 6.36 4.82 -20.14
N ALA A 303 5.10 5.24 -20.02
CA ALA A 303 3.98 4.37 -19.67
C ALA A 303 2.74 4.81 -20.47
N ASP A 304 1.92 3.85 -20.89
CA ASP A 304 0.68 4.09 -21.66
C ASP A 304 0.85 4.95 -22.93
N GLY A 305 2.00 4.84 -23.59
CA GLY A 305 2.27 5.55 -24.84
C GLY A 305 2.73 7.00 -24.67
N GLU A 306 2.94 7.48 -23.45
CA GLU A 306 3.41 8.83 -23.14
C GLU A 306 4.53 8.84 -22.09
N THR A 307 5.37 9.88 -22.10
CA THR A 307 6.41 10.08 -21.08
C THR A 307 5.86 10.96 -19.96
N LYS A 308 5.83 10.43 -18.74
CA LYS A 308 5.43 11.15 -17.53
C LYS A 308 6.61 11.27 -16.57
N THR A 309 6.79 12.41 -15.93
CA THR A 309 7.69 12.50 -14.78
C THR A 309 6.97 11.98 -13.55
N LEU A 310 7.40 10.82 -13.05
CA LEU A 310 6.84 10.21 -11.83
C LEU A 310 7.72 10.52 -10.62
N PRO A 311 7.16 10.58 -9.40
CA PRO A 311 7.96 10.66 -8.18
C PRO A 311 8.89 9.45 -8.05
N GLY A 312 10.10 9.67 -7.56
CA GLY A 312 11.03 8.59 -7.26
C GLY A 312 10.73 7.88 -5.94
N ALA A 313 11.55 6.89 -5.62
CA ALA A 313 11.44 6.09 -4.41
C ALA A 313 11.46 6.93 -3.12
N PHE A 314 12.21 8.04 -3.05
CA PHE A 314 12.14 8.94 -1.88
C PHE A 314 10.73 9.56 -1.72
N GLY A 315 10.07 9.87 -2.84
CA GLY A 315 8.70 10.37 -2.83
C GLY A 315 7.70 9.37 -2.25
N LEU A 316 7.91 8.07 -2.46
CA LEU A 316 7.11 7.02 -1.82
C LEU A 316 7.30 7.05 -0.29
N ALA A 317 8.54 7.19 0.18
CA ALA A 317 8.82 7.27 1.62
C ALA A 317 8.04 8.42 2.27
N GLU A 318 8.06 9.60 1.64
CA GLU A 318 7.33 10.78 2.12
C GLU A 318 5.81 10.55 2.11
N ASN A 319 5.27 9.82 1.13
CA ASN A 319 3.85 9.48 1.07
C ASN A 319 3.44 8.50 2.17
N ILE A 320 4.23 7.44 2.41
CA ILE A 320 4.00 6.52 3.55
C ILE A 320 4.06 7.29 4.87
N TYR A 321 5.07 8.15 5.06
CA TYR A 321 5.19 8.99 6.25
C TYR A 321 3.98 9.89 6.46
N THR A 322 3.54 10.58 5.41
CA THR A 322 2.43 11.54 5.51
C THR A 322 1.14 10.81 5.92
N ALA A 323 0.87 9.64 5.34
CA ALA A 323 -0.27 8.81 5.72
C ALA A 323 -0.18 8.32 7.18
N LEU A 324 0.99 7.87 7.62
CA LEU A 324 1.18 7.39 8.99
C LEU A 324 1.11 8.51 10.04
N LYS A 325 1.76 9.65 9.79
CA LYS A 325 1.88 10.77 10.74
C LYS A 325 0.61 11.61 10.82
N PHE A 326 -0.03 11.89 9.67
CA PHE A 326 -1.15 12.82 9.58
C PHE A 326 -2.50 12.14 9.31
N GLY A 327 -2.48 10.99 8.63
CA GLY A 327 -3.68 10.18 8.36
C GLY A 327 -3.99 9.15 9.42
N ASN A 328 -3.05 8.92 10.36
CA ASN A 328 -3.11 7.85 11.34
C ASN A 328 -3.54 6.52 10.74
N VAL A 329 -3.05 6.21 9.52
CA VAL A 329 -3.46 4.97 8.85
C VAL A 329 -2.95 3.76 9.61
N SER A 330 -3.80 2.76 9.76
CA SER A 330 -3.46 1.47 10.40
C SER A 330 -2.90 0.46 9.41
N ALA A 331 -3.05 0.69 8.10
CA ALA A 331 -2.46 -0.14 7.07
C ALA A 331 -2.10 0.67 5.82
N TRP A 332 -1.10 0.15 5.10
CA TRP A 332 -0.70 0.64 3.80
C TRP A 332 -0.54 -0.55 2.85
N VAL A 333 -1.31 -0.56 1.77
CA VAL A 333 -1.34 -1.65 0.79
C VAL A 333 -0.95 -1.08 -0.56
N TRP A 334 0.14 -1.60 -1.11
CA TRP A 334 0.59 -1.29 -2.46
C TRP A 334 -0.34 -1.96 -3.50
N TRP A 335 -0.35 -1.45 -4.73
CA TRP A 335 -1.03 -2.14 -5.83
C TRP A 335 -0.30 -3.44 -6.19
N ARG A 336 0.50 -3.51 -7.24
CA ARG A 336 1.12 -4.79 -7.67
C ARG A 336 2.41 -5.12 -6.91
N LEU A 337 2.47 -6.26 -6.25
CA LEU A 337 3.68 -6.71 -5.56
C LEU A 337 4.71 -7.27 -6.56
N SER A 338 4.25 -7.96 -7.59
CA SER A 338 5.11 -8.51 -8.64
C SER A 338 4.38 -8.58 -9.98
N VAL A 339 5.13 -8.42 -11.09
CA VAL A 339 4.67 -8.70 -12.46
C VAL A 339 5.77 -9.38 -13.27
N GLN A 340 5.38 -10.14 -14.30
CA GLN A 340 6.31 -10.77 -15.26
C GLN A 340 6.24 -10.11 -16.64
N GLU A 341 5.15 -9.40 -16.92
CA GLU A 341 4.87 -8.73 -18.18
C GLU A 341 5.58 -7.38 -18.29
N ASP A 342 5.88 -6.95 -19.52
CA ASP A 342 6.45 -5.64 -19.84
C ASP A 342 5.43 -4.47 -19.75
N TYR A 343 4.45 -4.59 -18.85
CA TYR A 343 3.42 -3.58 -18.59
C TYR A 343 3.29 -3.35 -17.08
N TRP A 344 2.89 -2.14 -16.67
CA TRP A 344 2.80 -1.74 -15.24
C TRP A 344 4.13 -1.81 -14.46
N ILE A 345 5.25 -1.57 -15.14
CA ILE A 345 6.59 -1.67 -14.54
C ILE A 345 6.75 -0.65 -13.40
N ASP A 346 6.22 0.56 -13.54
CA ASP A 346 6.24 1.62 -12.52
C ASP A 346 5.17 1.43 -11.41
N GLU A 347 4.33 0.41 -11.52
CA GLU A 347 3.31 0.07 -10.54
C GLU A 347 3.64 -1.16 -9.71
N THR A 348 4.75 -1.85 -10.01
CA THR A 348 5.13 -3.12 -9.37
C THR A 348 6.37 -3.01 -8.49
N LEU A 349 6.32 -3.55 -7.25
CA LEU A 349 7.52 -3.59 -6.39
C LEU A 349 8.62 -4.47 -6.98
N ILE A 350 8.25 -5.55 -7.66
CA ILE A 350 9.17 -6.53 -8.25
C ILE A 350 8.82 -6.73 -9.73
N TYR A 351 9.78 -6.49 -10.61
CA TYR A 351 9.63 -6.68 -12.04
C TYR A 351 10.53 -7.83 -12.52
N LYS A 352 9.95 -8.89 -13.10
CA LYS A 352 10.69 -10.08 -13.58
C LYS A 352 11.67 -10.64 -12.53
N GLY A 353 11.25 -10.64 -11.25
CA GLY A 353 12.05 -11.12 -10.12
C GLY A 353 13.12 -10.14 -9.61
N VAL A 354 13.22 -8.93 -10.18
CA VAL A 354 14.15 -7.88 -9.77
C VAL A 354 13.40 -6.81 -8.96
N PRO A 355 13.77 -6.56 -7.69
CA PRO A 355 13.13 -5.53 -6.89
C PRO A 355 13.49 -4.13 -7.37
N HIS A 356 12.50 -3.24 -7.44
CA HIS A 356 12.70 -1.82 -7.71
C HIS A 356 13.21 -1.06 -6.48
N ARG A 357 13.70 0.17 -6.66
CA ARG A 357 14.14 1.04 -5.55
C ARG A 357 13.03 1.31 -4.54
N PHE A 358 11.79 1.38 -5.00
CA PHE A 358 10.63 1.58 -4.14
C PHE A 358 10.20 0.29 -3.38
N TYR A 359 10.69 -0.90 -3.76
CA TYR A 359 10.65 -2.09 -2.88
C TYR A 359 11.51 -1.87 -1.64
N TYR A 360 12.77 -1.42 -1.82
CA TYR A 360 13.67 -1.17 -0.70
C TYR A 360 13.21 0.01 0.16
N THR A 361 12.55 1.00 -0.44
CA THR A 361 11.89 2.06 0.33
C THR A 361 10.71 1.51 1.14
N SER A 362 9.86 0.67 0.55
CA SER A 362 8.78 0.01 1.28
C SER A 362 9.33 -0.85 2.43
N LYS A 363 10.45 -1.55 2.23
CA LYS A 363 11.14 -2.35 3.25
C LYS A 363 11.54 -1.55 4.49
N GLN A 364 11.90 -0.27 4.34
CA GLN A 364 12.20 0.61 5.48
C GLN A 364 11.03 0.72 6.47
N PHE A 365 9.80 0.45 6.03
CA PHE A 365 8.59 0.42 6.88
C PHE A 365 8.11 -1.02 7.12
N TYR A 366 7.87 -1.79 6.05
CA TYR A 366 7.17 -3.07 6.09
C TYR A 366 7.89 -4.10 6.96
N ARG A 367 9.22 -4.12 6.87
CA ARG A 367 10.04 -5.10 7.58
C ARG A 367 10.12 -4.82 9.07
N TYR A 368 10.12 -3.53 9.44
CA TYR A 368 10.49 -3.10 10.78
C TYR A 368 9.29 -2.63 11.60
N ILE A 369 8.15 -2.28 10.98
CA ILE A 369 6.90 -1.97 11.68
C ILE A 369 5.96 -3.17 11.53
N ARG A 370 5.74 -3.90 12.63
CA ARG A 370 5.05 -5.20 12.64
C ARG A 370 3.60 -5.07 13.12
N PRO A 371 2.72 -6.04 12.82
CA PRO A 371 1.35 -6.02 13.30
C PRO A 371 1.29 -5.90 14.83
N GLY A 372 0.41 -5.04 15.32
CA GLY A 372 0.28 -4.71 16.73
C GLY A 372 1.18 -3.56 17.21
N ALA A 373 2.12 -3.08 16.40
CA ALA A 373 2.91 -1.91 16.75
C ALA A 373 2.03 -0.66 16.89
N VAL A 374 2.21 0.09 17.97
CA VAL A 374 1.47 1.32 18.24
C VAL A 374 2.34 2.51 17.86
N ARG A 375 1.84 3.41 17.01
CA ARG A 375 2.55 4.65 16.69
C ARG A 375 2.66 5.49 17.96
N VAL A 376 3.86 6.00 18.24
CA VAL A 376 4.15 6.89 19.36
C VAL A 376 4.64 8.25 18.86
N GLU A 377 4.67 9.25 19.73
CA GLU A 377 5.14 10.57 19.33
C GLU A 377 6.65 10.55 19.05
N CYS A 378 7.01 11.16 17.94
CA CYS A 378 8.38 11.36 17.49
C CYS A 378 8.45 12.70 16.77
N THR A 379 9.42 13.52 17.16
CA THR A 379 9.61 14.88 16.65
C THR A 379 11.09 15.14 16.40
N ALA A 380 11.40 16.07 15.48
CA ALA A 380 12.73 16.61 15.30
C ALA A 380 12.68 18.14 15.45
N ASP A 381 13.74 18.76 15.95
CA ASP A 381 13.86 20.22 16.02
C ASP A 381 14.36 20.86 14.71
N ASN A 382 14.11 20.17 13.58
CA ASN A 382 14.37 20.61 12.22
C ASN A 382 13.27 20.04 11.30
N ASP A 383 12.57 20.92 10.59
CA ASP A 383 11.44 20.56 9.73
C ASP A 383 11.84 19.67 8.53
N ASP A 384 13.12 19.69 8.14
CA ASP A 384 13.65 18.82 7.07
C ASP A 384 13.89 17.38 7.52
N VAL A 385 13.85 17.12 8.83
CA VAL A 385 13.96 15.78 9.40
C VAL A 385 12.56 15.26 9.74
N LEU A 386 12.02 14.42 8.85
CA LEU A 386 10.71 13.78 9.03
C LEU A 386 10.84 12.56 9.94
N THR A 387 9.92 12.39 10.88
CA THR A 387 10.05 11.35 11.91
C THR A 387 8.73 10.66 12.25
N VAL A 388 8.76 9.32 12.26
CA VAL A 388 7.70 8.48 12.84
C VAL A 388 8.34 7.39 13.68
N ALA A 389 7.70 7.02 14.79
CA ALA A 389 8.17 5.96 15.67
C ALA A 389 7.01 5.06 16.12
N PHE A 390 7.34 3.81 16.43
CA PHE A 390 6.39 2.76 16.80
C PHE A 390 6.95 1.95 17.96
N ARG A 391 6.11 1.67 18.95
CA ARG A 391 6.40 0.69 20.01
C ARG A 391 5.69 -0.61 19.69
N HIS A 392 6.43 -1.71 19.64
CA HIS A 392 5.92 -3.05 19.37
C HIS A 392 5.34 -3.72 20.62
N PRO A 393 4.54 -4.79 20.46
CA PRO A 393 3.98 -5.52 21.60
C PRO A 393 5.02 -6.11 22.56
N ASP A 394 6.22 -6.43 22.07
CA ASP A 394 7.35 -6.91 22.87
C ASP A 394 8.10 -5.79 23.61
N GLY A 395 7.68 -4.53 23.43
CA GLY A 395 8.29 -3.35 24.02
C GLY A 395 9.39 -2.72 23.16
N SER A 396 9.83 -3.38 22.09
CA SER A 396 10.84 -2.82 21.19
C SER A 396 10.34 -1.59 20.45
N VAL A 397 11.27 -0.72 20.01
CA VAL A 397 10.95 0.50 19.27
C VAL A 397 11.54 0.47 17.86
N THR A 398 10.77 0.98 16.90
CA THR A 398 11.22 1.27 15.54
C THR A 398 11.00 2.74 15.22
N LEU A 399 12.02 3.40 14.67
CA LEU A 399 11.96 4.77 14.17
C LEU A 399 12.24 4.75 12.67
N VAL A 400 11.48 5.52 11.89
CA VAL A 400 11.80 5.84 10.50
C VAL A 400 12.03 7.34 10.41
N LEU A 401 13.24 7.71 10.02
CA LEU A 401 13.73 9.08 9.93
C LEU A 401 14.04 9.39 8.47
N MET A 402 13.70 10.58 8.00
CA MET A 402 14.04 11.02 6.65
C MET A 402 14.68 12.38 6.67
N ASN A 403 15.76 12.55 5.92
CA ASN A 403 16.29 13.85 5.59
C ASN A 403 15.74 14.25 4.22
N ARG A 404 14.78 15.18 4.18
CA ARG A 404 14.23 15.69 2.91
C ARG A 404 15.11 16.75 2.28
N GLY A 405 16.03 17.34 3.05
CA GLY A 405 17.01 18.31 2.61
C GLY A 405 18.07 17.68 1.69
N GLN A 406 18.74 18.52 0.91
CA GLN A 406 19.75 18.07 -0.06
C GLN A 406 21.12 17.81 0.59
N GLN A 407 21.39 18.46 1.73
CA GLN A 407 22.66 18.34 2.43
C GLN A 407 22.57 17.29 3.55
N PRO A 408 23.68 16.62 3.90
CA PRO A 408 23.72 15.76 5.08
C PRO A 408 23.34 16.53 6.35
N VAL A 409 22.70 15.84 7.29
CA VAL A 409 22.33 16.40 8.61
C VAL A 409 22.79 15.47 9.72
N ALA A 410 23.43 16.01 10.74
CA ALA A 410 23.78 15.28 11.94
C ALA A 410 22.56 15.20 12.88
N ILE A 411 22.20 14.00 13.33
CA ILE A 411 21.12 13.77 14.28
C ILE A 411 21.63 13.16 15.58
N LYS A 412 20.90 13.39 16.66
CA LYS A 412 21.04 12.68 17.93
C LYS A 412 19.67 12.29 18.47
N LEU A 413 19.56 11.10 19.05
CA LEU A 413 18.31 10.63 19.63
C LEU A 413 18.15 11.13 21.07
N ALA A 414 16.92 11.42 21.45
CA ALA A 414 16.50 11.77 22.79
C ALA A 414 15.15 11.13 23.13
N GLY A 415 14.82 11.12 24.42
CA GLY A 415 13.57 10.58 24.91
C GLY A 415 13.72 9.27 25.68
N ALA A 416 12.61 8.82 26.26
CA ALA A 416 12.54 7.65 27.13
C ALA A 416 12.07 6.41 26.36
N GLY A 417 12.59 5.23 26.72
CA GLY A 417 12.17 3.95 26.15
C GLY A 417 12.92 3.52 24.89
N LEU A 418 14.03 4.20 24.53
CA LEU A 418 14.95 3.72 23.49
C LEU A 418 15.89 2.65 24.06
N SER A 419 16.15 1.60 23.29
CA SER A 419 17.18 0.62 23.63
C SER A 419 18.58 1.25 23.69
N ARG A 420 19.50 0.57 24.39
CA ARG A 420 20.92 0.95 24.41
C ARG A 420 21.59 0.73 23.05
N SER A 421 21.04 -0.12 22.19
CA SER A 421 21.58 -0.40 20.86
C SER A 421 20.47 -0.58 19.82
N LEU A 422 20.61 0.12 18.70
CA LEU A 422 19.66 0.20 17.60
C LEU A 422 20.35 -0.23 16.30
N LYS A 423 19.83 -1.25 15.63
CA LYS A 423 20.22 -1.60 14.26
C LYS A 423 19.81 -0.47 13.32
N ARG A 424 20.68 -0.16 12.36
CA ARG A 424 20.49 0.94 11.41
C ARG A 424 20.41 0.42 9.98
N TYR A 425 19.40 0.86 9.24
CA TYR A 425 19.18 0.52 7.84
C TYR A 425 19.01 1.80 7.02
N GLN A 426 19.71 1.94 5.90
CA GLN A 426 19.76 3.19 5.14
C GLN A 426 19.39 3.00 3.67
N SER A 427 18.53 3.89 3.18
CA SER A 427 18.28 4.11 1.76
C SER A 427 18.63 5.55 1.43
N SER A 428 19.31 5.76 0.32
CA SER A 428 19.83 7.06 -0.13
C SER A 428 19.85 7.08 -1.66
N PRO A 429 20.30 8.15 -2.34
CA PRO A 429 20.46 8.13 -3.80
C PRO A 429 21.29 6.94 -4.31
N THR A 430 22.24 6.45 -3.53
CA THR A 430 23.17 5.37 -3.91
C THR A 430 22.89 4.03 -3.21
N GLU A 431 22.02 4.00 -2.20
CA GLU A 431 21.84 2.82 -1.34
C GLU A 431 20.38 2.37 -1.26
N ASN A 432 20.19 1.06 -1.19
CA ASN A 432 18.90 0.39 -1.17
C ASN A 432 18.76 -0.43 0.13
N CYS A 433 18.24 0.18 1.20
CA CYS A 433 17.99 -0.44 2.51
C CYS A 433 19.20 -1.25 3.05
N VAL A 434 20.39 -0.66 2.97
CA VAL A 434 21.66 -1.29 3.38
C VAL A 434 21.79 -1.28 4.89
N THR A 435 22.17 -2.42 5.48
CA THR A 435 22.52 -2.51 6.90
C THR A 435 23.78 -1.69 7.18
N LYS A 436 23.71 -0.84 8.21
CA LYS A 436 24.83 -0.04 8.71
C LYS A 436 25.20 -0.50 10.11
N GLU A 437 26.30 0.06 10.62
CA GLU A 437 26.67 -0.11 12.02
C GLU A 437 25.53 0.35 12.94
N SER A 438 25.30 -0.45 13.98
CA SER A 438 24.33 -0.16 15.02
C SER A 438 24.77 1.06 15.82
N ILE A 439 23.82 1.78 16.39
CA ILE A 439 24.06 3.03 17.12
C ILE A 439 23.47 2.92 18.52
N THR A 440 23.91 3.77 19.42
CA THR A 440 23.30 4.05 20.71
C THR A 440 22.57 5.40 20.67
N PRO A 441 21.62 5.67 21.57
CA PRO A 441 20.97 6.98 21.62
C PRO A 441 21.93 8.16 21.89
N THR A 442 23.12 7.89 22.44
CA THR A 442 24.13 8.93 22.69
C THR A 442 24.97 9.28 21.47
N ASP A 443 24.96 8.44 20.44
CA ASP A 443 25.75 8.65 19.22
C ASP A 443 25.18 9.79 18.38
N ILE A 444 26.06 10.47 17.65
CA ILE A 444 25.69 11.41 16.60
C ILE A 444 25.76 10.67 15.27
N VAL A 445 24.67 10.70 14.51
CA VAL A 445 24.57 10.00 13.23
C VAL A 445 24.35 10.99 12.11
N THR A 446 25.19 10.95 11.08
CA THR A 446 24.97 11.72 9.86
C THR A 446 23.97 11.00 8.97
N MET A 447 22.84 11.64 8.69
CA MET A 447 21.91 11.25 7.64
C MET A 447 22.32 11.90 6.33
N PRO A 448 22.57 11.15 5.23
CA PRO A 448 22.81 11.75 3.93
C PRO A 448 21.65 12.66 3.49
N GLY A 449 21.93 13.61 2.60
CA GLY A 449 20.86 14.34 1.90
C GLY A 449 19.92 13.37 1.19
N ARG A 450 18.61 13.68 1.20
CA ARG A 450 17.59 12.88 0.54
C ARG A 450 17.67 11.42 0.96
N SER A 451 17.59 11.10 2.25
CA SER A 451 17.78 9.73 2.76
C SER A 451 16.68 9.29 3.69
N VAL A 452 16.51 7.97 3.81
CA VAL A 452 15.64 7.30 4.78
C VAL A 452 16.50 6.40 5.64
N ILE A 453 16.42 6.57 6.96
CA ILE A 453 17.05 5.69 7.94
C ILE A 453 15.96 5.06 8.80
N THR A 454 15.98 3.73 8.88
CA THR A 454 15.20 3.00 9.87
C THR A 454 16.10 2.50 10.98
N LEU A 455 15.70 2.78 12.21
CA LEU A 455 16.34 2.33 13.44
C LEU A 455 15.40 1.37 14.16
N THR A 456 15.91 0.26 14.65
CA THR A 456 15.12 -0.71 15.40
C THR A 456 15.97 -1.36 16.47
N ASP A 457 15.36 -1.74 17.59
CA ASP A 457 16.08 -2.39 18.67
C ASP A 457 16.80 -3.67 18.21
N VAL A 458 17.98 -3.90 18.78
CA VAL A 458 18.64 -5.21 18.72
C VAL A 458 17.89 -6.14 19.67
N ASN A 459 16.95 -6.93 19.12
CA ASN A 459 16.43 -8.09 19.83
C ASN A 459 17.52 -9.13 20.06
#